data_AF-A0A920NF90-F1
#
_entry.id   AF-A0A920NF90-F1
#
_cell.length_a   1.000
_cell.length_b   1.000
_cell.length_c   1.000
_cell.angle_alpha   90.00
_cell.angle_beta   90.00
_cell.angle_gamma   90.00
#
_symmetry.space_group_name_H-M   'P 1'
#
loop_
_entity.id
_entity.type
_entity.pdbx_description
1 polymer ?
#
loop_
_entity_poly.entity_id
_entity_poly.type
_entity_poly.pdbx_seq_one_letter_code
_entity_poly.pdbx_strand_id
1 'polypeptide(L)'
;MNIANPEKRATASQHAEVMNDYMKEGVRQANSLGNRGPIRYDSEGNLHRDILDSYWEHGFYVFEKVILDKELKELRADWSGFERKLRRLDPISMQIRMERSPLRTMVLRSRVSLCKASK
;
A
#
# COMPACT_ATOMS: atom_id res chain seq x y z
N MET A 1 16.04 -17.55 -37.74
CA MET A 1 16.97 -16.62 -37.08
C MET A 1 16.26 -15.99 -35.89
N ASN A 2 16.72 -16.37 -34.69
CA ASN A 2 16.62 -15.69 -33.40
C ASN A 2 15.23 -15.25 -32.90
N ILE A 3 14.53 -16.17 -32.25
CA ILE A 3 13.51 -15.83 -31.25
C ILE A 3 14.24 -15.19 -30.06
N ALA A 4 14.06 -13.88 -29.90
CA ALA A 4 14.64 -13.14 -28.78
C ALA A 4 14.13 -13.71 -27.44
N ASN A 5 15.09 -13.92 -26.54
CA ASN A 5 15.02 -14.66 -25.29
C ASN A 5 13.85 -14.25 -24.34
N PRO A 6 12.95 -15.17 -23.94
CA PRO A 6 11.82 -14.88 -23.03
C PRO A 6 12.19 -14.79 -21.52
N GLU A 7 13.46 -14.94 -21.15
CA GLU A 7 13.93 -15.18 -19.77
C GLU A 7 14.62 -13.97 -19.09
N LYS A 8 14.16 -12.74 -19.30
CA LYS A 8 14.61 -11.58 -18.49
C LYS A 8 13.45 -10.82 -17.89
N ARG A 9 12.70 -11.47 -16.99
CA ARG A 9 11.78 -10.76 -16.09
C ARG A 9 12.63 -10.04 -15.04
N ALA A 10 12.78 -8.73 -15.17
CA ALA A 10 13.47 -7.96 -14.16
C ALA A 10 12.77 -8.16 -12.81
N THR A 11 13.57 -8.24 -11.74
CA THR A 11 13.02 -8.29 -10.39
C THR A 11 12.36 -6.95 -10.06
N ALA A 12 11.48 -6.91 -9.05
CA ALA A 12 10.88 -5.66 -8.60
C ALA A 12 11.94 -4.59 -8.24
N SER A 13 13.10 -5.01 -7.71
CA SER A 13 14.24 -4.12 -7.43
C SER A 13 14.86 -3.55 -8.71
N GLN A 14 15.11 -4.40 -9.71
CA GLN A 14 15.67 -3.97 -10.99
C GLN A 14 14.71 -3.05 -11.75
N HIS A 15 13.40 -3.30 -11.66
CA HIS A 15 12.39 -2.39 -12.21
C HIS A 15 12.32 -1.06 -11.44
N ALA A 16 12.41 -1.08 -10.11
CA ALA A 16 12.39 0.14 -9.30
C ALA A 16 13.63 1.02 -9.53
N GLU A 17 14.80 0.41 -9.68
CA GLU A 17 16.06 1.12 -9.99
C GLU A 17 15.96 1.88 -11.32
N VAL A 18 15.39 1.25 -12.36
CA VAL A 18 15.19 1.88 -13.67
C VAL A 18 14.13 3.00 -13.64
N MET A 19 13.13 2.88 -12.76
CA MET A 19 12.04 3.88 -12.64
C MET A 19 12.39 5.08 -11.74
N ASN A 20 13.53 5.05 -11.06
CA ASN A 20 13.88 6.04 -10.04
C ASN A 20 13.83 7.49 -10.55
N ASP A 21 14.37 7.75 -11.73
CA ASP A 21 14.43 9.11 -12.28
C ASP A 21 13.06 9.60 -12.76
N TYR A 22 12.24 8.71 -13.32
CA TYR A 22 10.83 9.01 -13.63
C TYR A 22 10.04 9.35 -12.37
N MET A 23 10.23 8.60 -11.28
CA MET A 23 9.57 8.87 -10.01
C MET A 23 10.01 10.21 -9.42
N LYS A 24 11.31 10.51 -9.42
CA LYS A 24 11.82 11.81 -8.94
C LYS A 24 11.24 12.97 -9.73
N GLU A 25 11.18 12.84 -11.06
CA GLU A 25 10.62 13.86 -11.92
C GLU A 25 9.12 14.04 -11.70
N GLY A 26 8.37 12.95 -11.57
CA GLY A 26 6.95 12.99 -11.22
C GLY A 26 6.70 13.66 -9.86
N VAL A 27 7.54 13.39 -8.85
CA VAL A 27 7.47 14.07 -7.56
C VAL A 27 7.74 15.58 -7.70
N ARG A 28 8.75 15.96 -8.48
CA ARG A 28 9.09 17.37 -8.72
C ARG A 28 7.91 18.11 -9.35
N GLN A 29 7.32 17.53 -10.39
CA GLN A 29 6.17 18.10 -11.10
C GLN A 29 4.93 18.17 -10.20
N ALA A 30 4.63 17.10 -9.46
CA ALA A 30 3.52 17.08 -8.53
C ALA A 30 3.66 18.16 -7.44
N ASN A 31 4.87 18.40 -6.95
CA ASN A 31 5.13 19.46 -5.97
C ASN A 31 4.99 20.88 -6.55
N SER A 32 5.16 21.07 -7.87
CA SER A 32 5.00 22.38 -8.52
C SER A 32 3.56 22.75 -8.87
N LEU A 33 2.60 21.83 -8.77
CA LEU A 33 1.19 22.08 -9.13
C LEU A 33 0.48 23.10 -8.22
N GLY A 34 1.03 23.39 -7.04
CA GLY A 34 0.39 24.30 -6.08
C GLY A 34 -0.94 23.78 -5.52
N ASN A 35 -1.29 22.51 -5.75
CA ASN A 35 -2.54 21.87 -5.30
C ASN A 35 -2.39 21.21 -3.91
N ARG A 36 -1.72 21.90 -2.98
CA ARG A 36 -1.37 21.36 -1.66
C ARG A 36 -1.33 22.44 -0.59
N GLY A 37 -1.84 22.15 0.60
CA GLY A 37 -1.83 23.07 1.75
C GLY A 37 -2.84 22.72 2.83
N PRO A 38 -2.99 23.54 3.90
CA PRO A 38 -3.95 23.27 4.96
C PRO A 38 -5.39 23.38 4.47
N ILE A 39 -6.32 22.77 5.20
CA ILE A 39 -7.75 22.98 4.99
C ILE A 39 -8.10 24.44 5.34
N ARG A 40 -8.80 25.12 4.43
CA ARG A 40 -9.24 26.52 4.59
C ARG A 40 -10.72 26.63 4.29
N TYR A 41 -11.41 27.44 5.07
CA TYR A 41 -12.82 27.74 4.89
C TYR A 41 -13.02 29.23 4.58
N ASP A 42 -14.06 29.56 3.84
CA ASP A 42 -14.52 30.93 3.65
C ASP A 42 -15.39 31.41 4.82
N SER A 43 -15.92 32.64 4.70
CA SER A 43 -16.77 33.25 5.73
C SER A 43 -18.11 32.54 5.94
N GLU A 44 -18.54 31.71 4.99
CA GLU A 44 -19.79 30.94 5.06
C GLU A 44 -19.55 29.52 5.59
N GLY A 45 -18.29 29.15 5.85
CA GLY A 45 -17.89 27.82 6.31
C GLY A 45 -17.75 26.80 5.19
N ASN A 46 -17.78 27.22 3.92
CA ASN A 46 -17.50 26.35 2.78
C ASN A 46 -15.99 26.23 2.54
N LEU A 47 -15.55 25.20 1.82
CA LEU A 47 -14.14 25.12 1.41
C LEU A 47 -13.75 26.34 0.58
N HIS A 48 -12.60 26.92 0.91
CA HIS A 48 -12.10 28.10 0.23
C HIS A 48 -12.00 27.88 -1.28
N ARG A 49 -12.44 28.86 -2.06
CA ARG A 49 -12.58 28.75 -3.52
C ARG A 49 -11.32 28.26 -4.23
N ASP A 50 -10.13 28.76 -3.89
CA ASP A 50 -8.88 28.29 -4.51
C ASP A 50 -8.64 26.78 -4.37
N ILE A 51 -9.11 26.15 -3.27
CA ILE A 51 -8.98 24.69 -3.07
C ILE A 51 -9.88 23.97 -4.07
N LEU A 52 -11.11 24.46 -4.26
CA LEU A 52 -12.05 23.92 -5.23
C LEU A 52 -11.54 24.13 -6.67
N ASP A 53 -11.07 25.32 -7.00
CA ASP A 53 -10.53 25.64 -8.32
C ASP A 53 -9.33 24.74 -8.66
N SER A 54 -8.41 24.56 -7.71
CA SER A 54 -7.26 23.67 -7.87
C SER A 54 -7.67 22.20 -8.01
N TYR A 55 -8.69 21.75 -7.27
CA TYR A 55 -9.28 20.41 -7.42
C TYR A 55 -9.90 20.22 -8.80
N TRP A 56 -10.64 21.20 -9.32
CA TRP A 56 -11.24 21.12 -10.64
C TRP A 56 -10.20 21.11 -11.77
N GLU A 57 -9.13 21.87 -11.63
CA GLU A 57 -8.04 21.93 -12.60
C GLU A 57 -7.21 20.65 -12.64
N HIS A 58 -6.84 20.10 -11.47
CA HIS A 58 -5.89 18.99 -11.36
C HIS A 58 -6.54 17.62 -11.09
N GLY A 59 -7.83 17.59 -10.73
CA GLY A 59 -8.57 16.39 -10.33
C GLY A 59 -8.33 15.94 -8.88
N PHE A 60 -7.42 16.59 -8.16
CA PHE A 60 -7.12 16.31 -6.75
C PHE A 60 -6.48 17.52 -6.05
N TYR A 61 -6.56 17.55 -4.72
CA TYR A 61 -5.86 18.49 -3.85
C TYR A 61 -5.33 17.74 -2.62
N VAL A 62 -4.12 18.07 -2.15
CA VAL A 62 -3.50 17.39 -1.01
C VAL A 62 -3.53 18.28 0.23
N PHE A 63 -4.30 17.86 1.22
CA PHE A 63 -4.32 18.56 2.49
C PHE A 63 -3.08 18.23 3.33
N GLU A 64 -2.43 19.28 3.84
CA GLU A 64 -1.32 19.16 4.77
C GLU A 64 -1.76 19.48 6.20
N LYS A 65 -1.06 18.90 7.18
CA LYS A 65 -1.24 19.23 8.60
C LYS A 65 -2.68 19.03 9.13
N VAL A 66 -3.44 18.13 8.50
CA VAL A 66 -4.81 17.79 8.93
C VAL A 66 -4.79 17.00 10.25
N ILE A 67 -3.77 16.18 10.43
CA ILE A 67 -3.56 15.36 11.63
C ILE A 67 -2.45 16.02 12.46
N LEU A 68 -2.68 16.19 13.75
CA LEU A 68 -1.68 16.75 14.66
C LEU A 68 -0.53 15.74 14.87
N ASP A 69 0.68 16.23 15.12
CA ASP A 69 1.85 15.37 15.34
C ASP A 69 1.65 14.38 16.50
N LYS A 70 0.90 14.81 17.52
CA LYS A 70 0.52 13.96 18.66
C LYS A 70 -0.36 12.79 18.20
N GLU A 71 -1.42 13.08 17.46
CA GLU A 71 -2.34 12.07 16.93
C GLU A 71 -1.61 11.11 15.98
N LEU A 72 -0.74 11.64 15.12
CA LEU A 72 0.08 10.82 14.23
C LEU A 72 1.01 9.87 14.99
N LYS A 73 1.57 10.31 16.12
CA LYS A 73 2.42 9.49 16.99
C LYS A 73 1.62 8.38 17.68
N GLU A 74 0.42 8.70 18.15
CA GLU A 74 -0.50 7.73 18.77
C GLU A 74 -0.91 6.66 17.76
N LEU A 75 -1.33 7.06 16.55
CA LEU A 75 -1.68 6.13 15.46
C LEU A 75 -0.53 5.18 15.08
N ARG A 76 0.71 5.69 15.03
CA ARG A 76 1.91 4.86 14.77
C ARG A 76 2.19 3.87 15.89
N ALA A 77 1.97 4.26 17.15
CA ALA A 77 2.15 3.39 18.30
C ALA A 77 1.13 2.24 18.30
N ASP A 78 -0.13 2.55 17.99
CA ASP A 78 -1.21 1.57 17.89
C ASP A 78 -0.96 0.56 16.78
N TRP A 79 -0.56 1.03 15.59
CA TRP A 79 -0.20 0.16 14.47
C TRP A 79 0.96 -0.79 14.83
N SER A 80 2.01 -0.26 15.46
CA SER A 80 3.15 -1.05 15.92
C SER A 80 2.74 -2.09 16.99
N GLY A 81 1.77 -1.74 17.84
CA GLY A 81 1.17 -2.64 18.82
C GLY A 81 0.38 -3.76 18.16
N PHE A 82 -0.43 -3.43 17.15
CA PHE A 82 -1.17 -4.39 16.35
C PHE A 82 -0.24 -5.37 15.63
N GLU A 83 0.79 -4.88 14.94
CA GLU A 83 1.76 -5.75 14.26
C GLU A 83 2.48 -6.70 15.23
N ARG A 84 2.88 -6.21 16.41
CA ARG A 84 3.50 -7.03 17.45
C ARG A 84 2.54 -8.08 17.99
N LYS A 85 1.25 -7.76 18.11
CA LYS A 85 0.21 -8.71 18.52
C LYS A 85 0.02 -9.78 17.44
N LEU A 86 -0.05 -9.39 16.16
CA LEU A 86 -0.10 -10.34 15.05
C LEU A 86 1.10 -11.29 15.03
N ARG A 87 2.31 -10.80 15.32
CA ARG A 87 3.52 -11.65 15.42
C ARG A 87 3.52 -12.60 16.61
N ARG A 88 2.71 -12.35 17.64
CA ARG A 88 2.62 -13.17 18.87
C ARG A 88 1.45 -14.16 18.86
N LEU A 89 0.53 -14.03 17.92
CA LEU A 89 -0.47 -15.07 17.70
C LEU A 89 0.27 -16.26 17.09
N ASP A 90 0.42 -17.35 17.85
CA ASP A 90 0.82 -18.64 17.27
C ASP A 90 -0.11 -18.93 16.09
N PRO A 91 0.41 -19.34 14.92
CA PRO A 91 -0.42 -19.65 13.76
C PRO A 91 -1.20 -20.92 14.11
N ILE A 92 -2.41 -20.77 14.65
CA ILE A 92 -3.37 -21.85 14.75
C ILE A 92 -3.70 -22.28 13.30
N SER A 93 -3.01 -23.34 12.87
CA SER A 93 -3.26 -24.18 11.70
C SER A 93 -3.47 -23.47 10.35
N MET A 94 -2.40 -22.94 9.75
CA MET A 94 -2.34 -22.80 8.29
C MET A 94 -1.13 -23.58 7.76
N GLN A 95 -1.22 -24.91 7.88
CA GLN A 95 -0.24 -25.84 7.31
C GLN A 95 -0.40 -25.89 5.78
N ILE A 96 -0.03 -24.81 5.07
CA ILE A 96 0.11 -24.87 3.62
C ILE A 96 1.43 -25.60 3.34
N ARG A 97 1.35 -26.93 3.21
CA ARG A 97 2.46 -27.73 2.69
C ARG A 97 2.59 -27.44 1.20
N MET A 98 3.53 -26.56 0.84
CA MET A 98 3.96 -26.37 -0.55
C MET A 98 4.76 -27.61 -0.99
N GLU A 99 4.09 -28.63 -1.50
CA GLU A 99 4.77 -29.70 -2.23
C GLU A 99 5.09 -29.22 -3.64
N ARG A 100 6.39 -29.17 -3.98
CA ARG A 100 6.86 -28.78 -5.30
C ARG A 100 6.47 -29.88 -6.31
N SER A 101 5.38 -29.68 -7.04
CA SER A 101 5.04 -30.51 -8.20
C SER A 101 5.68 -29.92 -9.47
N PRO A 102 6.26 -30.74 -10.36
CA PRO A 102 6.93 -30.26 -11.58
C PRO A 102 5.98 -29.74 -12.67
N LEU A 103 4.65 -29.84 -12.47
CA LEU A 103 3.64 -29.50 -13.49
C LEU A 103 2.74 -28.30 -13.14
N ARG A 104 3.07 -27.47 -12.15
CA ARG A 104 2.36 -26.21 -11.82
C ARG A 104 0.82 -26.27 -11.83
N THR A 105 0.22 -27.43 -11.55
CA THR A 105 -1.23 -27.55 -11.31
C THR A 105 -1.49 -27.37 -9.82
N MET A 106 -2.24 -26.32 -9.48
CA MET A 106 -2.64 -26.00 -8.11
C MET A 106 -3.83 -26.87 -7.70
N VAL A 107 -3.62 -27.86 -6.83
CA VAL A 107 -4.72 -28.66 -6.26
C VAL A 107 -4.90 -28.24 -4.80
N LEU A 108 -5.94 -27.43 -4.54
CA LEU A 108 -6.36 -27.07 -3.19
C LEU A 108 -7.11 -28.27 -2.58
N ARG A 109 -6.44 -29.12 -1.80
CA ARG A 109 -7.13 -30.17 -1.03
C ARG A 109 -7.35 -29.71 0.40
N SER A 110 -8.59 -29.33 0.71
CA SER A 110 -9.07 -29.24 2.09
C SER A 110 -9.08 -30.65 2.71
N ARG A 111 -8.37 -30.83 3.81
CA ARG A 111 -8.59 -31.96 4.73
C ARG A 111 -9.20 -31.37 6.00
N VAL A 112 -10.51 -31.55 6.17
CA VAL A 112 -11.20 -31.28 7.43
C VAL A 112 -10.75 -32.37 8.41
N SER A 113 -9.83 -32.06 9.31
CA SER A 113 -9.58 -32.91 10.47
C SER A 113 -10.62 -32.57 11.53
N LEU A 114 -11.63 -33.42 11.66
CA LEU A 114 -12.57 -33.41 12.77
C LEU A 114 -11.78 -33.73 14.05
N CYS A 115 -11.52 -32.72 14.88
CA CYS A 115 -11.01 -32.94 16.23
C CYS A 115 -12.18 -33.49 17.07
N LYS A 116 -12.22 -34.81 17.30
CA LYS A 116 -13.05 -35.36 18.37
C LYS A 116 -12.48 -34.88 19.69
N ALA A 117 -13.24 -34.05 20.40
CA ALA A 117 -13.06 -33.84 21.82
C ALA A 117 -13.23 -35.19 22.51
N SER A 118 -12.16 -35.70 23.14
CA SER A 118 -12.24 -36.82 24.07
C SER A 118 -12.28 -36.26 25.48
N LYS A 119 -13.16 -36.88 26.28
CA LYS A 119 -13.44 -36.63 27.70
C LYS A 119 -12.20 -36.56 28.58
#